data_AF-A0A7X9L9G2-F1
#
_entry.id   AF-A0A7X9L9G2-F1
#
_cell.length_a   1.000
_cell.length_b   1.000
_cell.length_c   1.000
_cell.angle_alpha   90.00
_cell.angle_beta   90.00
_cell.angle_gamma   90.00
#
_symmetry.space_group_name_H-M   'P 1'
#
loop_
_entity.id
_entity.type
_entity.pdbx_description
1 polymer ?
#
loop_
_entity_poly.entity_id
_entity_poly.type
_entity_poly.pdbx_seq_one_letter_code
_entity_poly.pdbx_strand_id
1 'polypeptide(L)'
;MARSTLNVQFDLTHIKCHDEGDGWGSAEPYLWTVFFLVDGSTISVNSGLTLSGNATMHFTPGSHGNLPNDDVDAGETVTIPAAIGEWQTLMKPIPVPPPFDAVQPDVGGVVGVVCVLMEEDNVSDSGAAAGHTALNNAVRTAVNQIVATRTLTNQEVTEGELAQFETTIQNAVSNAVQNEQNFFENLWSWINPDDTIGFQVFLFKHDDLASKGTIAFSRRWKNEGDWEIFGNVTATVTCPANALDNLLSPLGARSSLDLDRMRKIRDGRFRAFPGVEKWWGLAERNLPEAIRILSEDEQLRGRAAELAKVATDFVERPDASISADQLKQLDAFFGTLAERSTSRRLRIDASRAQEAARLLTRGRSDGVLKFLATTPPARHPAERVTPPQPER
;
A
#
# COMPACT_ATOMS: atom_id res chain seq x y z
N MET A 1 -23.01 -7.67 -9.48
CA MET A 1 -22.85 -6.27 -9.00
C MET A 1 -21.49 -5.77 -9.43
N ALA A 2 -21.34 -4.48 -9.70
CA ALA A 2 -20.04 -3.92 -10.03
C ALA A 2 -19.10 -3.95 -8.81
N ARG A 3 -17.81 -4.19 -9.05
CA ARG A 3 -16.77 -4.17 -8.02
C ARG A 3 -16.55 -2.75 -7.49
N SER A 4 -16.07 -2.64 -6.26
CA SER A 4 -15.72 -1.35 -5.66
C SER A 4 -14.28 -0.97 -6.00
N THR A 5 -13.97 0.32 -6.08
CA THR A 5 -12.56 0.76 -6.10
C THR A 5 -11.88 0.40 -4.78
N LEU A 6 -10.66 -0.13 -4.86
CA LEU A 6 -9.84 -0.47 -3.70
C LEU A 6 -8.70 0.54 -3.53
N ASN A 7 -8.46 0.98 -2.30
CA ASN A 7 -7.22 1.63 -1.88
C ASN A 7 -6.24 0.53 -1.44
N VAL A 8 -5.16 0.37 -2.20
CA VAL A 8 -4.19 -0.72 -2.07
C VAL A 8 -2.85 -0.16 -1.57
N GLN A 9 -2.25 -0.83 -0.60
CA GLN A 9 -0.92 -0.57 -0.08
C GLN A 9 -0.08 -1.84 -0.14
N PHE A 10 1.04 -1.78 -0.83
CA PHE A 10 2.14 -2.75 -0.73
C PHE A 10 3.13 -2.30 0.33
N ASP A 11 3.60 -3.28 1.10
CA ASP A 11 4.66 -3.13 2.08
C ASP A 11 5.54 -4.37 2.05
N LEU A 12 6.70 -4.29 1.37
CA LEU A 12 7.78 -5.24 1.55
C LEU A 12 8.51 -4.88 2.84
N THR A 13 8.49 -5.77 3.80
CA THR A 13 8.84 -5.45 5.19
C THR A 13 10.31 -5.73 5.50
N HIS A 14 10.79 -6.93 5.18
CA HIS A 14 12.14 -7.36 5.50
C HIS A 14 12.60 -8.53 4.63
N ILE A 15 13.92 -8.74 4.62
CA ILE A 15 14.61 -9.92 4.11
C ILE A 15 15.25 -10.62 5.29
N LYS A 16 15.15 -11.95 5.34
CA LYS A 16 15.85 -12.79 6.31
C LYS A 16 16.95 -13.57 5.61
N CYS A 17 18.17 -13.43 6.11
CA CYS A 17 19.27 -14.33 5.78
C CYS A 17 19.17 -15.55 6.71
N HIS A 18 18.96 -16.74 6.16
CA HIS A 18 19.03 -17.99 6.93
C HIS A 18 20.44 -18.61 6.86
N ASP A 19 21.13 -18.37 5.76
CA ASP A 19 22.50 -18.80 5.44
C ASP A 19 23.01 -17.85 4.35
N GLU A 20 24.12 -17.16 4.54
CA GLU A 20 24.69 -16.20 3.58
C GLU A 20 25.32 -16.91 2.36
N GLY A 21 25.65 -18.20 2.48
CA GLY A 21 26.27 -18.96 1.39
C GLY A 21 27.76 -18.67 1.16
N ASP A 22 28.28 -17.57 1.71
CA ASP A 22 29.69 -17.21 1.61
C ASP A 22 30.54 -17.89 2.68
N GLY A 23 31.65 -18.48 2.24
CA GLY A 23 32.54 -19.19 3.16
C GLY A 23 33.29 -18.24 4.11
N TRP A 24 33.89 -17.17 3.58
CA TRP A 24 34.72 -16.23 4.32
C TRP A 24 34.36 -14.80 3.87
N GLY A 25 33.39 -14.18 4.54
CA GLY A 25 32.89 -12.85 4.21
C GLY A 25 31.50 -12.64 4.81
N SER A 26 30.92 -11.48 4.55
CA SER A 26 29.55 -11.10 4.86
C SER A 26 28.83 -10.78 3.57
N ALA A 27 27.53 -11.07 3.50
CA ALA A 27 26.75 -10.74 2.32
C ALA A 27 26.39 -9.23 2.27
N GLU A 28 26.54 -8.63 1.09
CA GLU A 28 26.23 -7.26 0.71
C GLU A 28 24.96 -7.22 -0.19
N PRO A 29 23.76 -7.60 0.30
CA PRO A 29 22.60 -7.72 -0.57
C PRO A 29 22.01 -6.36 -0.95
N TYR A 30 21.43 -6.30 -2.15
CA TYR A 30 20.63 -5.17 -2.61
C TYR A 30 19.38 -5.63 -3.38
N LEU A 31 18.34 -4.80 -3.39
CA LEU A 31 17.00 -5.20 -3.85
C LEU A 31 16.46 -4.28 -4.95
N TRP A 32 16.11 -4.85 -6.09
CA TRP A 32 15.33 -4.14 -7.11
C TRP A 32 13.85 -4.48 -7.02
N THR A 33 13.01 -3.45 -7.17
CA THR A 33 11.55 -3.59 -7.09
C THR A 33 10.85 -2.82 -8.18
N VAL A 34 9.91 -3.49 -8.85
CA VAL A 34 9.02 -2.86 -9.83
C VAL A 34 7.59 -3.18 -9.49
N PHE A 35 6.84 -2.17 -9.06
CA PHE A 35 5.43 -2.31 -8.80
C PHE A 35 4.62 -1.99 -10.07
N PHE A 36 3.47 -2.66 -10.23
CA PHE A 36 2.59 -2.40 -11.37
C PHE A 36 1.12 -2.61 -11.02
N LEU A 37 0.25 -1.92 -11.77
CA LEU A 37 -1.21 -1.98 -11.64
C LEU A 37 -1.84 -2.10 -13.03
N VAL A 38 -2.70 -3.10 -13.18
CA VAL A 38 -3.55 -3.35 -14.34
C VAL A 38 -5.00 -3.12 -13.89
N ASP A 39 -5.59 -1.98 -14.25
CA ASP A 39 -6.90 -1.59 -13.72
C ASP A 39 -7.69 -0.70 -14.69
N GLY A 40 -8.94 -0.38 -14.34
CA GLY A 40 -9.83 0.43 -15.17
C GLY A 40 -9.44 1.89 -15.34
N SER A 41 -8.31 2.34 -14.77
CA SER A 41 -7.80 3.70 -14.99
C SER A 41 -7.08 3.84 -16.32
N THR A 42 -6.39 2.78 -16.77
CA THR A 42 -5.61 2.77 -18.01
C THR A 42 -5.97 1.63 -18.96
N ILE A 43 -6.69 0.61 -18.47
CA ILE A 43 -7.14 -0.54 -19.24
C ILE A 43 -8.63 -0.46 -19.53
N SER A 44 -9.01 -0.87 -20.74
CA SER A 44 -10.39 -0.95 -21.21
C SER A 44 -10.62 -2.28 -21.95
N VAL A 45 -11.88 -2.71 -22.03
CA VAL A 45 -12.28 -3.83 -22.89
C VAL A 45 -12.65 -3.27 -24.26
N ASN A 46 -12.00 -3.77 -25.32
CA ASN A 46 -12.29 -3.32 -26.68
C ASN A 46 -13.48 -4.08 -27.31
N SER A 47 -13.83 -3.74 -28.55
CA SER A 47 -14.93 -4.38 -29.29
C SER A 47 -14.71 -5.88 -29.58
N GLY A 48 -13.46 -6.34 -29.53
CA GLY A 48 -13.09 -7.76 -29.64
C GLY A 48 -13.14 -8.52 -28.31
N LEU A 49 -13.62 -7.89 -27.23
CA LEU A 49 -13.66 -8.43 -25.87
C LEU A 49 -12.28 -8.76 -25.28
N THR A 50 -11.22 -8.15 -25.83
CA THR A 50 -9.87 -8.24 -25.30
C THR A 50 -9.55 -6.99 -24.50
N LEU A 51 -8.62 -7.11 -23.55
CA LEU A 51 -8.12 -5.96 -22.83
C LEU A 51 -7.22 -5.12 -23.74
N SER A 52 -7.29 -3.80 -23.58
CA SER A 52 -6.49 -2.82 -24.33
C SER A 52 -6.10 -1.67 -23.41
N GLY A 53 -4.85 -1.24 -23.52
CA GLY A 53 -4.25 -0.22 -22.67
C GLY A 53 -2.88 -0.65 -22.17
N ASN A 54 -2.26 0.20 -21.36
CA ASN A 54 -0.98 -0.10 -20.71
C ASN A 54 -1.16 -0.10 -19.20
N ALA A 55 -0.49 -1.02 -18.53
CA ALA A 55 -0.42 -1.04 -17.09
C ALA A 55 0.28 0.21 -16.54
N THR A 56 -0.15 0.66 -15.36
CA THR A 56 0.56 1.68 -14.60
C THR A 56 1.77 1.05 -13.95
N MET A 57 2.93 1.69 -14.08
CA MET A 57 4.20 1.23 -13.50
C MET A 57 4.64 2.19 -12.39
N HIS A 58 5.20 1.64 -11.32
CA HIS A 58 5.89 2.41 -10.29
C HIS A 58 7.28 1.80 -10.09
N PHE A 59 8.28 2.50 -10.65
CA PHE A 59 9.68 2.14 -10.51
C PHE A 59 10.25 2.82 -9.27
N THR A 60 11.06 2.09 -8.53
CA THR A 60 11.78 2.59 -7.37
C THR A 60 13.20 3.01 -7.78
N PRO A 61 14.01 3.60 -6.89
CA PRO A 61 15.46 3.58 -7.06
C PRO A 61 15.98 2.13 -7.03
N GLY A 62 17.11 1.88 -7.70
CA GLY A 62 17.79 0.58 -7.68
C GLY A 62 19.26 0.74 -8.07
N SER A 63 20.14 0.43 -7.12
CA SER A 63 21.60 0.33 -7.19
C SER A 63 22.06 -0.40 -5.92
N HIS A 64 23.36 -0.60 -5.78
CA HIS A 64 24.03 -0.96 -4.53
C HIS A 64 23.68 -0.03 -3.35
N GLY A 65 23.86 -0.53 -2.12
CA GLY A 65 23.62 0.21 -0.89
C GLY A 65 22.18 0.69 -0.66
N ASN A 66 21.19 0.09 -1.33
CA ASN A 66 19.78 0.49 -1.18
C ASN A 66 19.04 -0.21 -0.03
N LEU A 67 19.72 -1.15 0.63
CA LEU A 67 19.34 -1.72 1.92
C LEU A 67 20.17 -1.09 3.05
N PRO A 68 19.63 -1.07 4.29
CA PRO A 68 20.29 -0.41 5.41
C PRO A 68 21.44 -1.21 6.04
N ASN A 69 21.59 -2.48 5.68
CA ASN A 69 22.70 -3.33 6.09
C ASN A 69 23.30 -3.98 4.85
N ASP A 70 24.58 -3.73 4.65
CA ASP A 70 25.47 -4.27 3.61
C ASP A 70 26.43 -5.32 4.21
N ASP A 71 26.32 -5.69 5.48
CA ASP A 71 27.14 -6.73 6.11
C ASP A 71 26.19 -7.68 6.85
N VAL A 72 25.65 -8.65 6.10
CA VAL A 72 24.55 -9.51 6.55
C VAL A 72 25.04 -10.93 6.85
N ASP A 73 24.98 -11.30 8.13
CA ASP A 73 25.32 -12.64 8.62
C ASP A 73 24.10 -13.60 8.63
N ALA A 74 24.37 -14.92 8.70
CA ALA A 74 23.36 -15.94 8.93
C ALA A 74 22.48 -15.63 10.15
N GLY A 75 21.17 -15.66 9.91
CA GLY A 75 20.15 -15.44 10.93
C GLY A 75 19.72 -13.98 11.08
N GLU A 76 20.41 -13.05 10.41
CA GLU A 76 20.06 -11.64 10.46
C GLU A 76 18.80 -11.30 9.63
N THR A 77 18.27 -10.11 9.91
CA THR A 77 17.10 -9.57 9.23
C THR A 77 17.35 -8.14 8.80
N VAL A 78 17.21 -7.90 7.50
CA VAL A 78 17.39 -6.60 6.87
C VAL A 78 16.04 -5.97 6.62
N THR A 79 15.78 -4.80 7.20
CA THR A 79 14.53 -4.06 6.95
C THR A 79 14.57 -3.45 5.55
N ILE A 80 13.48 -3.58 4.79
CA ILE A 80 13.38 -2.99 3.45
C ILE A 80 12.93 -1.51 3.60
N PRO A 81 13.69 -0.53 3.07
CA PRO A 81 13.29 0.87 3.16
C PRO A 81 12.03 1.18 2.35
N ALA A 82 11.17 2.08 2.85
CA ALA A 82 9.94 2.49 2.17
C ALA A 82 10.14 2.99 0.72
N ALA A 83 11.31 3.54 0.40
CA ALA A 83 11.62 4.02 -0.95
C ALA A 83 11.65 2.92 -2.02
N ILE A 84 11.89 1.67 -1.60
CA ILE A 84 11.90 0.47 -2.46
C ILE A 84 10.86 -0.58 -2.02
N GLY A 85 10.35 -0.49 -0.80
CA GLY A 85 9.41 -1.47 -0.25
C GLY A 85 7.93 -1.07 -0.26
N GLU A 86 7.61 0.23 -0.33
CA GLU A 86 6.23 0.71 -0.18
C GLU A 86 5.65 1.30 -1.48
N TRP A 87 4.43 0.91 -1.83
CA TRP A 87 3.65 1.58 -2.87
C TRP A 87 2.17 1.65 -2.50
N GLN A 88 1.56 2.82 -2.68
CA GLN A 88 0.13 3.02 -2.47
C GLN A 88 -0.54 3.45 -3.77
N THR A 89 -1.68 2.82 -4.10
CA THR A 89 -2.44 3.10 -5.32
C THR A 89 -3.94 2.88 -5.15
N LEU A 90 -4.73 3.28 -6.16
CA LEU A 90 -6.15 2.96 -6.26
C LEU A 90 -6.35 1.95 -7.38
N MET A 91 -6.94 0.80 -7.08
CA MET A 91 -7.33 -0.19 -8.07
C MET A 91 -8.80 -0.03 -8.42
N LYS A 92 -9.07 0.38 -9.66
CA LYS A 92 -10.41 0.50 -10.23
C LYS A 92 -10.77 -0.77 -11.01
N PRO A 93 -12.00 -1.27 -10.90
CA PRO A 93 -12.44 -2.33 -11.81
C PRO A 93 -12.45 -1.84 -13.26
N ILE A 94 -12.14 -2.73 -14.19
CA ILE A 94 -12.08 -2.43 -15.63
C ILE A 94 -13.49 -2.52 -16.20
N PRO A 95 -14.09 -1.43 -16.68
CA PRO A 95 -15.48 -1.44 -17.14
C PRO A 95 -15.63 -2.29 -18.40
N VAL A 96 -16.71 -3.09 -18.44
CA VAL A 96 -17.13 -3.80 -19.66
C VAL A 96 -18.10 -2.90 -20.44
N PRO A 97 -17.93 -2.73 -21.76
CA PRO A 97 -18.83 -1.90 -22.55
C PRO A 97 -20.17 -2.59 -22.85
N PRO A 98 -21.25 -1.83 -23.05
CA PRO A 98 -22.49 -2.37 -23.60
C PRO A 98 -22.29 -3.06 -24.96
N PRO A 99 -23.05 -4.14 -25.26
CA PRO A 99 -24.10 -4.72 -24.44
C PRO A 99 -23.62 -5.79 -23.44
N PHE A 100 -22.30 -5.97 -23.30
CA PHE A 100 -21.73 -7.08 -22.52
C PHE A 100 -21.76 -6.84 -21.00
N ASP A 101 -21.91 -5.57 -20.60
CA ASP A 101 -22.05 -5.11 -19.22
C ASP A 101 -23.26 -5.73 -18.49
N ALA A 102 -24.30 -6.11 -19.23
CA ALA A 102 -25.47 -6.81 -18.70
C ALA A 102 -25.15 -8.23 -18.19
N VAL A 103 -24.12 -8.88 -18.73
CA VAL A 103 -23.66 -10.22 -18.30
C VAL A 103 -22.58 -10.08 -17.23
N GLN A 104 -21.62 -9.19 -17.45
CA GLN A 104 -20.52 -8.93 -16.55
C GLN A 104 -20.23 -7.43 -16.57
N PRO A 105 -20.50 -6.68 -15.48
CA PRO A 105 -20.38 -5.22 -15.48
C PRO A 105 -18.92 -4.75 -15.56
N ASP A 106 -17.98 -5.54 -15.05
CA ASP A 106 -16.57 -5.21 -15.00
C ASP A 106 -15.66 -6.45 -14.91
N VAL A 107 -14.38 -6.24 -15.19
CA VAL A 107 -13.27 -7.17 -14.96
C VAL A 107 -12.47 -6.69 -13.75
N GLY A 108 -12.03 -7.62 -12.89
CA GLY A 108 -11.18 -7.30 -11.75
C GLY A 108 -9.81 -6.79 -12.19
N GLY A 109 -9.30 -5.78 -11.52
CA GLY A 109 -7.90 -5.36 -11.68
C GLY A 109 -6.90 -6.34 -11.07
N VAL A 110 -5.63 -6.16 -11.40
CA VAL A 110 -4.49 -6.90 -10.83
C VAL A 110 -3.42 -5.90 -10.42
N VAL A 111 -2.78 -6.15 -9.28
CA VAL A 111 -1.64 -5.38 -8.81
C VAL A 111 -0.53 -6.34 -8.40
N GLY A 112 0.72 -5.94 -8.59
CA GLY A 112 1.84 -6.80 -8.29
C GLY A 112 3.13 -6.05 -8.07
N VAL A 113 4.13 -6.82 -7.66
CA VAL A 113 5.52 -6.38 -7.49
C VAL A 113 6.45 -7.45 -8.03
N VAL A 114 7.44 -7.04 -8.81
CA VAL A 114 8.59 -7.85 -9.21
C VAL A 114 9.73 -7.51 -8.27
N CYS A 115 10.31 -8.51 -7.62
CA CYS A 115 11.45 -8.38 -6.73
C CYS A 115 12.65 -9.14 -7.31
N VAL A 116 13.82 -8.48 -7.33
CA VAL A 116 15.11 -9.11 -7.65
C VAL A 116 16.06 -8.82 -6.52
N LEU A 117 16.40 -9.85 -5.75
CA LEU A 117 17.42 -9.79 -4.69
C LEU A 117 18.74 -10.26 -5.28
N MET A 118 19.79 -9.49 -5.08
CA MET A 118 21.12 -9.77 -5.63
C MET A 118 22.17 -9.52 -4.57
N GLU A 119 23.29 -10.19 -4.75
CA GLU A 119 24.52 -10.02 -3.99
C GLU A 119 25.41 -9.00 -4.71
N GLU A 120 25.99 -8.05 -3.98
CA GLU A 120 26.96 -7.09 -4.52
C GLU A 120 28.34 -7.75 -4.65
N ASP A 121 28.93 -7.67 -5.84
CA ASP A 121 30.28 -8.16 -6.12
C ASP A 121 31.10 -7.06 -6.81
N ASN A 122 31.38 -7.22 -8.10
CA ASN A 122 32.29 -6.36 -8.86
C ASN A 122 31.57 -5.49 -9.89
N VAL A 123 30.23 -5.54 -9.93
CA VAL A 123 29.46 -4.63 -10.80
C VAL A 123 29.59 -3.23 -10.21
N SER A 124 29.78 -2.22 -11.07
CA SER A 124 29.76 -0.84 -10.59
C SER A 124 28.32 -0.38 -10.31
N ASP A 125 28.16 0.60 -9.43
CA ASP A 125 26.90 1.33 -9.22
C ASP A 125 26.20 1.71 -10.54
N SER A 126 26.97 2.20 -11.52
CA SER A 126 26.42 2.59 -12.82
C SER A 126 25.91 1.39 -13.63
N GLY A 127 26.58 0.25 -13.52
CA GLY A 127 26.16 -1.02 -14.12
C GLY A 127 24.89 -1.56 -13.47
N ALA A 128 24.83 -1.56 -12.13
CA ALA A 128 23.64 -1.94 -11.38
C ALA A 128 22.45 -1.04 -11.74
N ALA A 129 22.63 0.28 -11.75
CA ALA A 129 21.58 1.22 -12.14
C ALA A 129 21.08 1.03 -13.60
N ALA A 130 21.98 0.65 -14.51
CA ALA A 130 21.60 0.33 -15.88
C ALA A 130 20.82 -1.00 -15.98
N GLY A 131 21.27 -2.04 -15.28
CA GLY A 131 20.54 -3.30 -15.13
C GLY A 131 19.14 -3.09 -14.57
N HIS A 132 19.02 -2.23 -13.54
CA HIS A 132 17.73 -1.84 -12.99
C HIS A 132 16.84 -1.10 -14.00
N THR A 133 17.41 -0.21 -14.82
CA THR A 133 16.68 0.48 -15.89
C THR A 133 16.15 -0.51 -16.94
N ALA A 134 16.93 -1.53 -17.25
CA ALA A 134 16.52 -2.61 -18.14
C ALA A 134 15.41 -3.47 -17.54
N LEU A 135 15.51 -3.81 -16.26
CA LEU A 135 14.44 -4.48 -15.51
C LEU A 135 13.13 -3.70 -15.63
N ASN A 136 13.16 -2.39 -15.35
CA ASN A 136 11.99 -1.51 -15.46
C ASN A 136 11.32 -1.57 -16.84
N ASN A 137 12.13 -1.54 -17.90
CA ASN A 137 11.63 -1.61 -19.27
C ASN A 137 11.10 -2.99 -19.64
N ALA A 138 11.77 -4.05 -19.20
CA ALA A 138 11.40 -5.43 -19.43
C ALA A 138 10.08 -5.78 -18.73
N VAL A 139 9.94 -5.43 -17.46
CA VAL A 139 8.70 -5.61 -16.69
C VAL A 139 7.55 -4.87 -17.35
N ARG A 140 7.74 -3.60 -17.74
CA ARG A 140 6.70 -2.83 -18.45
C ARG A 140 6.25 -3.55 -19.72
N THR A 141 7.20 -4.04 -20.50
CA THR A 141 6.93 -4.72 -21.78
C THR A 141 6.19 -6.02 -21.55
N ALA A 142 6.69 -6.87 -20.65
CA ALA A 142 6.12 -8.16 -20.29
C ALA A 142 4.67 -8.00 -19.78
N VAL A 143 4.43 -7.11 -18.82
CA VAL A 143 3.08 -6.88 -18.28
C VAL A 143 2.12 -6.39 -19.38
N ASN A 144 2.54 -5.47 -20.24
CA ASN A 144 1.67 -4.98 -21.32
C ASN A 144 1.39 -6.06 -22.38
N GLN A 145 2.34 -6.95 -22.64
CA GLN A 145 2.12 -8.12 -23.50
C GLN A 145 1.09 -9.08 -22.89
N ILE A 146 1.13 -9.35 -21.57
CA ILE A 146 0.09 -10.13 -20.87
C ILE A 146 -1.28 -9.51 -21.06
N VAL A 147 -1.37 -8.21 -20.81
CA VAL A 147 -2.65 -7.50 -20.87
C VAL A 147 -3.26 -7.64 -22.26
N ALA A 148 -2.45 -7.51 -23.31
CA ALA A 148 -2.90 -7.65 -24.69
C ALA A 148 -3.43 -9.05 -25.04
N THR A 149 -3.09 -10.10 -24.29
CA THR A 149 -3.61 -11.46 -24.50
C THR A 149 -4.82 -11.80 -23.64
N ARG A 150 -5.20 -10.96 -22.67
CA ARG A 150 -6.35 -11.21 -21.81
C ARG A 150 -7.67 -10.84 -22.48
N THR A 151 -8.70 -11.61 -22.16
CA THR A 151 -10.07 -11.41 -22.63
C THR A 151 -11.05 -11.47 -21.46
N LEU A 152 -12.32 -11.15 -21.71
CA LEU A 152 -13.36 -11.28 -20.68
C LEU A 152 -13.45 -12.70 -20.09
N THR A 153 -13.12 -13.74 -20.86
CA THR A 153 -13.19 -15.14 -20.42
C THR A 153 -11.83 -15.75 -20.10
N ASN A 154 -10.73 -15.03 -20.38
CA ASN A 154 -9.35 -15.43 -20.09
C ASN A 154 -8.65 -14.31 -19.33
N GLN A 155 -9.01 -14.16 -18.05
CA GLN A 155 -8.47 -13.13 -17.16
C GLN A 155 -7.27 -13.65 -16.35
N GLU A 156 -7.11 -14.96 -16.29
CA GLU A 156 -6.10 -15.64 -15.48
C GLU A 156 -4.73 -15.61 -16.16
N VAL A 157 -3.67 -15.51 -15.34
CA VAL A 157 -2.29 -15.69 -15.78
C VAL A 157 -1.85 -17.06 -15.28
N THR A 158 -1.44 -17.93 -16.20
CA THR A 158 -0.99 -19.28 -15.86
C THR A 158 0.43 -19.28 -15.32
N GLU A 159 0.80 -20.31 -14.56
CA GLU A 159 2.19 -20.48 -14.07
C GLU A 159 3.21 -20.52 -15.22
N GLY A 160 2.85 -21.14 -16.35
CA GLY A 160 3.71 -21.19 -17.54
C GLY A 160 3.94 -19.81 -18.17
N GLU A 161 2.90 -18.96 -18.19
CA GLU A 161 3.04 -17.57 -18.65
C GLU A 161 3.91 -16.76 -17.67
N LEU A 162 3.73 -16.93 -16.36
CA LEU A 162 4.59 -16.30 -15.36
C LEU A 162 6.06 -16.68 -15.56
N ALA A 163 6.37 -17.97 -15.66
CA ALA A 163 7.73 -18.45 -15.90
C ALA A 163 8.35 -17.88 -17.19
N GLN A 164 7.56 -17.74 -18.25
CA GLN A 164 8.00 -17.10 -19.49
C GLN A 164 8.29 -15.60 -19.30
N PHE A 165 7.52 -14.89 -18.46
CA PHE A 165 7.84 -13.51 -18.10
C PHE A 165 9.11 -13.41 -17.31
N GLU A 166 9.32 -14.27 -16.31
CA GLU A 166 10.56 -14.27 -15.52
C GLU A 166 11.77 -14.44 -16.43
N THR A 167 11.72 -15.43 -17.32
CA THR A 167 12.78 -15.71 -18.30
C THR A 167 13.02 -14.50 -19.24
N THR A 168 11.95 -13.89 -19.74
CA THR A 168 12.05 -12.73 -20.64
C THR A 168 12.66 -11.53 -19.95
N ILE A 169 12.27 -11.29 -18.70
CA ILE A 169 12.79 -10.20 -17.87
C ILE A 169 14.27 -10.42 -17.56
N GLN A 170 14.63 -11.62 -17.09
CA GLN A 170 16.02 -11.99 -16.81
C GLN A 170 16.92 -11.81 -18.04
N ASN A 171 16.49 -12.28 -19.21
CA ASN A 171 17.24 -12.10 -20.46
C ASN A 171 17.44 -10.63 -20.83
N ALA A 172 16.40 -9.79 -20.67
CA ALA A 172 16.49 -8.37 -20.98
C ALA A 172 17.44 -7.62 -20.02
N VAL A 173 17.43 -7.96 -18.73
CA VAL A 173 18.36 -7.43 -17.74
C VAL A 173 19.80 -7.84 -18.08
N SER A 174 20.05 -9.13 -18.28
CA SER A 174 21.37 -9.66 -18.65
C SER A 174 21.93 -8.98 -19.91
N ASN A 175 21.12 -8.82 -20.95
CA ASN A 175 21.55 -8.17 -22.20
C ASN A 175 21.88 -6.68 -21.99
N ALA A 176 21.13 -5.96 -21.17
CA ALA A 176 21.37 -4.55 -20.96
C ALA A 176 22.63 -4.29 -20.12
N VAL A 177 22.85 -5.10 -19.09
CA VAL A 177 24.10 -5.08 -18.31
C VAL A 177 25.29 -5.32 -19.25
N GLN A 178 25.22 -6.34 -20.12
CA GLN A 178 26.26 -6.60 -21.12
C GLN A 178 26.46 -5.46 -22.13
N ASN A 179 25.38 -4.79 -22.57
CA ASN A 179 25.46 -3.75 -23.61
C ASN A 179 26.05 -2.43 -23.12
N GLU A 180 25.78 -2.03 -21.87
CA GLU A 180 26.47 -0.91 -21.22
C GLU A 180 27.96 -1.24 -20.97
N GLN A 181 28.30 -2.52 -20.97
CA GLN A 181 29.65 -3.04 -20.76
C GLN A 181 30.47 -3.27 -22.05
N ASN A 182 30.03 -2.82 -23.22
CA ASN A 182 30.88 -2.80 -24.44
C ASN A 182 32.18 -1.95 -24.26
N PHE A 183 32.31 -1.19 -23.18
CA PHE A 183 33.55 -0.49 -22.77
C PHE A 183 34.49 -1.35 -21.89
N PHE A 184 34.00 -2.48 -21.38
CA PHE A 184 34.63 -3.39 -20.39
C PHE A 184 34.82 -4.82 -20.92
N GLU A 185 34.84 -5.02 -22.24
CA GLU A 185 34.99 -6.33 -22.93
C GLU A 185 36.25 -7.14 -22.53
N ASN A 186 37.18 -6.58 -21.74
CA ASN A 186 38.36 -7.28 -21.22
C ASN A 186 38.26 -7.76 -19.75
N LEU A 187 37.24 -7.37 -18.99
CA LEU A 187 37.15 -7.71 -17.55
C LEU A 187 36.28 -8.96 -17.27
N TRP A 188 35.25 -9.18 -18.08
CA TRP A 188 34.22 -10.21 -17.89
C TRP A 188 34.63 -11.65 -18.24
N SER A 189 35.85 -11.86 -18.74
CA SER A 189 36.34 -13.24 -18.91
C SER A 189 36.84 -13.87 -17.62
N TRP A 190 37.12 -13.10 -16.55
CA TRP A 190 37.89 -13.53 -15.37
C TRP A 190 37.34 -13.17 -13.96
N ILE A 191 36.23 -12.43 -13.77
CA ILE A 191 35.79 -11.94 -12.43
C ILE A 191 34.24 -12.07 -12.27
N ASN A 192 33.78 -12.52 -11.09
CA ASN A 192 32.39 -12.85 -10.71
C ASN A 192 31.38 -11.70 -10.95
N PRO A 193 30.27 -11.91 -11.70
CA PRO A 193 29.10 -11.01 -11.67
C PRO A 193 28.50 -10.94 -10.27
N ASP A 194 27.85 -9.83 -9.93
CA ASP A 194 26.82 -9.80 -8.88
C ASP A 194 25.86 -10.95 -9.10
N ASP A 195 25.78 -11.86 -8.13
CA ASP A 195 24.97 -13.05 -8.27
C ASP A 195 23.50 -12.79 -7.89
N THR A 196 22.58 -13.33 -8.71
CA THR A 196 21.15 -13.21 -8.43
C THR A 196 20.76 -14.23 -7.36
N ILE A 197 20.58 -13.77 -6.12
CA ILE A 197 20.00 -14.56 -5.02
C ILE A 197 18.60 -15.04 -5.39
N GLY A 198 17.75 -14.14 -5.91
CA GLY A 198 16.34 -14.45 -6.11
C GLY A 198 15.58 -13.54 -7.04
N PHE A 199 14.67 -14.12 -7.82
CA PHE A 199 13.65 -13.42 -8.60
C PHE A 199 12.26 -13.92 -8.17
N GLN A 200 11.30 -13.00 -8.03
CA GLN A 200 9.91 -13.37 -7.78
C GLN A 200 8.95 -12.29 -8.27
N VAL A 201 7.84 -12.73 -8.88
CA VAL A 201 6.66 -11.89 -9.10
C VAL A 201 5.58 -12.24 -8.08
N PHE A 202 5.10 -11.25 -7.34
CA PHE A 202 3.90 -11.38 -6.52
C PHE A 202 2.72 -10.70 -7.21
N LEU A 203 1.59 -11.40 -7.31
CA LEU A 203 0.39 -10.96 -8.01
C LEU A 203 -0.84 -11.09 -7.12
N PHE A 204 -1.65 -10.04 -7.09
CA PHE A 204 -2.86 -10.00 -6.28
C PHE A 204 -4.03 -9.48 -7.10
N LYS A 205 -5.11 -10.26 -7.09
CA LYS A 205 -6.33 -9.98 -7.84
C LYS A 205 -7.26 -9.12 -7.01
N HIS A 206 -8.07 -8.32 -7.71
CA HIS A 206 -9.10 -7.49 -7.12
C HIS A 206 -10.00 -8.25 -6.14
N ASP A 207 -10.48 -9.44 -6.51
CA ASP A 207 -11.43 -10.19 -5.69
C ASP A 207 -10.78 -10.83 -4.45
N ASP A 208 -9.54 -11.28 -4.57
CA ASP A 208 -8.76 -11.75 -3.41
C ASP A 208 -8.52 -10.62 -2.42
N LEU A 209 -8.15 -9.45 -2.92
CA LEU A 209 -7.91 -8.26 -2.12
C LEU A 209 -9.20 -7.75 -1.45
N ALA A 210 -10.30 -7.70 -2.21
CA ALA A 210 -11.60 -7.26 -1.69
C ALA A 210 -12.14 -8.19 -0.60
N SER A 211 -11.87 -9.50 -0.69
CA SER A 211 -12.37 -10.50 0.27
C SER A 211 -11.48 -10.67 1.50
N LYS A 212 -10.16 -10.62 1.34
CA LYS A 212 -9.21 -10.88 2.44
C LYS A 212 -8.76 -9.63 3.17
N GLY A 213 -8.83 -8.46 2.52
CA GLY A 213 -8.31 -7.20 3.06
C GLY A 213 -6.79 -7.18 3.04
N THR A 214 -6.14 -7.91 3.95
CA THR A 214 -4.68 -8.04 4.01
C THR A 214 -4.23 -9.44 3.62
N ILE A 215 -3.24 -9.53 2.74
CA ILE A 215 -2.60 -10.78 2.32
C ILE A 215 -1.10 -10.66 2.61
N ALA A 216 -0.63 -11.45 3.57
CA ALA A 216 0.80 -11.64 3.81
C ALA A 216 1.38 -12.59 2.75
N PHE A 217 2.62 -12.34 2.35
CA PHE A 217 3.34 -13.16 1.38
C PHE A 217 4.82 -13.23 1.72
N SER A 218 5.45 -14.34 1.35
CA SER A 218 6.90 -14.48 1.40
C SER A 218 7.41 -15.33 0.24
N ARG A 219 8.70 -15.22 -0.04
CA ARG A 219 9.41 -16.12 -0.96
C ARG A 219 10.79 -16.41 -0.42
N ARG A 220 11.11 -17.70 -0.30
CA ARG A 220 12.43 -18.21 0.05
C ARG A 220 13.18 -18.70 -1.19
N TRP A 221 14.46 -18.35 -1.29
CA TRP A 221 15.39 -18.78 -2.32
C TRP A 221 16.57 -19.49 -1.66
N LYS A 222 17.03 -20.59 -2.27
CA LYS A 222 18.20 -21.35 -1.83
C LYS A 222 19.26 -21.29 -2.93
N ASN A 223 19.73 -20.09 -3.20
CA ASN A 223 20.69 -19.76 -4.25
C ASN A 223 21.55 -18.62 -3.71
N GLU A 224 22.88 -18.74 -3.84
CA GLU A 224 23.85 -17.89 -3.14
C GLU A 224 23.49 -17.70 -1.66
N GLY A 225 23.41 -18.84 -0.95
CA GLY A 225 22.87 -18.90 0.41
C GLY A 225 21.39 -19.32 0.46
N ASP A 226 20.70 -18.87 1.51
CA ASP A 226 19.32 -19.17 1.85
C ASP A 226 18.61 -17.92 2.39
N TRP A 227 17.81 -17.29 1.54
CA TRP A 227 17.24 -15.97 1.75
C TRP A 227 15.72 -16.02 1.68
N GLU A 228 15.03 -15.19 2.45
CA GLU A 228 13.57 -15.07 2.38
C GLU A 228 13.09 -13.62 2.46
N ILE A 229 12.31 -13.17 1.46
CA ILE A 229 11.65 -11.87 1.47
C ILE A 229 10.24 -11.98 2.04
N PHE A 230 9.81 -10.98 2.82
CA PHE A 230 8.49 -10.91 3.43
C PHE A 230 7.78 -9.60 3.11
N GLY A 231 6.48 -9.67 2.84
CA GLY A 231 5.66 -8.48 2.63
C GLY A 231 4.18 -8.71 2.88
N ASN A 232 3.43 -7.62 2.80
CA ASN A 232 1.99 -7.59 2.89
C ASN A 232 1.41 -6.71 1.77
N VAL A 233 0.26 -7.11 1.24
CA VAL A 233 -0.60 -6.23 0.46
C VAL A 233 -1.90 -6.04 1.22
N THR A 234 -2.28 -4.79 1.45
CA THR A 234 -3.53 -4.44 2.13
C THR A 234 -4.42 -3.66 1.18
N ALA A 235 -5.67 -4.07 1.07
CA ALA A 235 -6.68 -3.43 0.28
C ALA A 235 -7.92 -3.11 1.12
N THR A 236 -8.46 -1.91 0.89
CA THR A 236 -9.66 -1.43 1.57
C THR A 236 -10.55 -0.78 0.53
N VAL A 237 -11.87 -0.90 0.67
CA VAL A 237 -12.78 -0.14 -0.20
C VAL A 237 -12.54 1.35 -0.01
N THR A 238 -12.49 2.14 -1.09
CA THR A 238 -12.08 3.56 -1.03
C THR A 238 -12.98 4.39 -0.09
N CYS A 239 -14.22 3.96 0.16
CA CYS A 239 -15.05 4.60 1.17
C CYS A 239 -14.60 4.17 2.58
N PRO A 240 -13.99 5.07 3.39
CA PRO A 240 -13.50 4.72 4.72
C PRO A 240 -14.60 4.20 5.64
N ALA A 241 -15.82 4.73 5.48
CA ALA A 241 -16.98 4.29 6.22
C ALA A 241 -17.34 2.83 5.91
N ASN A 242 -17.30 2.40 4.64
CA ASN A 242 -17.55 1.01 4.27
C ASN A 242 -16.44 0.08 4.79
N ALA A 243 -15.19 0.52 4.71
CA ALA A 243 -14.06 -0.29 5.15
C ALA A 243 -14.07 -0.50 6.67
N LEU A 244 -14.40 0.55 7.43
CA LEU A 244 -14.61 0.47 8.88
C LEU A 244 -15.86 -0.35 9.24
N ASP A 245 -16.96 -0.18 8.51
CA ASP A 245 -18.18 -0.96 8.74
C ASP A 245 -17.92 -2.46 8.61
N ASN A 246 -17.25 -2.89 7.54
CA ASN A 246 -16.86 -4.29 7.33
C ASN A 246 -15.99 -4.84 8.47
N LEU A 247 -15.04 -4.04 8.96
CA LEU A 247 -14.12 -4.44 10.02
C LEU A 247 -14.78 -4.51 11.40
N LEU A 248 -15.73 -3.61 11.67
CA LEU A 248 -16.33 -3.42 13.00
C LEU A 248 -17.69 -4.13 13.16
N SER A 249 -18.36 -4.49 12.06
CA SER A 249 -19.63 -5.22 12.06
C SER A 249 -19.64 -6.46 12.97
N PRO A 250 -18.59 -7.31 13.00
CA PRO A 250 -18.57 -8.49 13.87
C PRO A 250 -18.60 -8.19 15.38
N LEU A 251 -18.22 -6.97 15.80
CA LEU A 251 -18.13 -6.57 17.20
C LEU A 251 -19.46 -6.02 17.77
N GLY A 252 -20.56 -6.16 17.03
CA GLY A 252 -21.86 -5.71 17.52
C GLY A 252 -21.96 -4.19 17.70
N ALA A 253 -21.18 -3.42 16.92
CA ALA A 253 -21.48 -2.01 16.66
C ALA A 253 -22.87 -1.97 16.02
N ARG A 254 -23.91 -1.83 16.86
CA ARG A 254 -25.32 -1.91 16.46
C ARG A 254 -25.59 -0.94 15.32
N SER A 255 -26.24 -1.47 14.27
CA SER A 255 -26.57 -0.84 12.99
C SER A 255 -25.34 -0.36 12.24
N SER A 256 -25.15 -0.90 11.03
CA SER A 256 -24.32 -0.35 9.96
C SER A 256 -24.13 1.15 10.15
N LEU A 257 -22.89 1.65 10.15
CA LEU A 257 -22.66 3.09 9.95
C LEU A 257 -23.65 3.53 8.86
N ASP A 258 -24.64 4.39 9.16
CA ASP A 258 -25.67 4.74 8.18
C ASP A 258 -24.97 5.59 7.10
N LEU A 259 -24.43 4.89 6.10
CA LEU A 259 -23.50 5.43 5.12
C LEU A 259 -24.15 6.57 4.33
N ASP A 260 -25.44 6.45 4.04
CA ASP A 260 -26.19 7.47 3.33
C ASP A 260 -26.40 8.72 4.20
N ARG A 261 -26.63 8.53 5.49
CA ARG A 261 -26.70 9.66 6.43
C ARG A 261 -25.34 10.30 6.70
N MET A 262 -24.27 9.51 6.82
CA MET A 262 -22.90 10.03 6.89
C MET A 262 -22.53 10.83 5.64
N ARG A 263 -22.86 10.33 4.44
CA ARG A 263 -22.69 11.05 3.17
C ARG A 263 -23.48 12.34 3.15
N LYS A 264 -24.76 12.33 3.57
CA LYS A 264 -25.60 13.53 3.63
C LYS A 264 -25.03 14.61 4.56
N ILE A 265 -24.42 14.21 5.68
CA ILE A 265 -23.74 15.13 6.60
C ILE A 265 -22.43 15.65 6.04
N ARG A 266 -21.63 14.78 5.41
CA ARG A 266 -20.41 15.18 4.69
C ARG A 266 -20.74 16.20 3.59
N ASP A 267 -21.76 15.93 2.79
CA ASP A 267 -22.11 16.75 1.63
C ASP A 267 -22.91 18.00 2.01
N GLY A 268 -23.46 18.07 3.22
CA GLY A 268 -24.13 19.25 3.78
C GLY A 268 -23.31 19.94 4.86
N ARG A 269 -23.44 19.47 6.11
CA ARG A 269 -22.90 20.12 7.32
C ARG A 269 -21.39 20.28 7.29
N PHE A 270 -20.62 19.30 6.82
CA PHE A 270 -19.16 19.41 6.79
C PHE A 270 -18.71 20.49 5.80
N ARG A 271 -19.42 20.69 4.69
CA ARG A 271 -19.13 21.79 3.75
C ARG A 271 -19.31 23.18 4.36
N ALA A 272 -20.09 23.30 5.44
CA ALA A 272 -20.21 24.56 6.19
C ALA A 272 -18.95 24.91 7.00
N PHE A 273 -17.98 23.98 7.11
CA PHE A 273 -16.73 24.15 7.84
C PHE A 273 -15.51 23.91 6.93
N PRO A 274 -15.15 24.87 6.05
CA PRO A 274 -13.97 24.75 5.21
C PRO A 274 -12.70 24.55 6.05
N GLY A 275 -11.91 23.52 5.72
CA GLY A 275 -10.71 23.10 6.45
C GLY A 275 -10.82 21.68 7.02
N VAL A 276 -12.04 21.21 7.33
CA VAL A 276 -12.27 19.85 7.87
C VAL A 276 -11.86 18.77 6.85
N GLU A 277 -11.93 19.06 5.55
CA GLU A 277 -11.51 18.15 4.48
C GLU A 277 -10.04 17.73 4.59
N LYS A 278 -9.17 18.55 5.20
CA LYS A 278 -7.75 18.23 5.38
C LYS A 278 -7.57 17.05 6.35
N TRP A 279 -8.38 17.01 7.41
CA TRP A 279 -8.40 15.89 8.36
C TRP A 279 -8.99 14.63 7.73
N TRP A 280 -10.03 14.79 6.91
CA TRP A 280 -10.58 13.68 6.15
C TRP A 280 -9.55 13.08 5.18
N GLY A 281 -8.78 13.92 4.49
CA GLY A 281 -7.68 13.47 3.62
C GLY A 281 -6.58 12.71 4.38
N LEU A 282 -6.34 13.02 5.67
CA LEU A 282 -5.45 12.20 6.50
C LEU A 282 -6.02 10.80 6.76
N ALA A 283 -7.31 10.72 7.07
CA ALA A 283 -7.98 9.45 7.33
C ALA A 283 -7.99 8.59 6.06
N GLU A 284 -8.39 9.14 4.92
CA GLU A 284 -8.45 8.42 3.64
C GLU A 284 -7.08 7.87 3.21
N ARG A 285 -6.02 8.70 3.29
CA ARG A 285 -4.70 8.25 2.84
C ARG A 285 -4.12 7.16 3.72
N ASN A 286 -4.33 7.23 5.04
CA ASN A 286 -3.76 6.26 5.98
C ASN A 286 -4.70 5.08 6.29
N LEU A 287 -5.87 5.01 5.65
CA LEU A 287 -6.87 3.98 5.90
C LEU A 287 -6.33 2.54 5.73
N PRO A 288 -5.55 2.19 4.67
CA PRO A 288 -5.09 0.81 4.51
C PRO A 288 -4.22 0.35 5.68
N GLU A 289 -3.18 1.13 6.02
CA GLU A 289 -2.31 0.84 7.17
C GLU A 289 -3.08 0.83 8.50
N ALA A 290 -4.00 1.77 8.71
CA ALA A 290 -4.83 1.77 9.91
C ALA A 290 -5.68 0.50 10.01
N ILE A 291 -6.25 0.02 8.90
CA ILE A 291 -7.01 -1.24 8.87
C ILE A 291 -6.11 -2.45 9.13
N ARG A 292 -4.90 -2.48 8.60
CA ARG A 292 -3.90 -3.52 8.91
C ARG A 292 -3.63 -3.60 10.42
N ILE A 293 -3.33 -2.45 11.06
CA ILE A 293 -3.09 -2.43 12.51
C ILE A 293 -4.33 -2.89 13.28
N LEU A 294 -5.52 -2.45 12.87
CA LEU A 294 -6.77 -2.84 13.52
C LEU A 294 -7.12 -4.33 13.32
N SER A 295 -6.74 -4.93 12.19
CA SER A 295 -6.94 -6.36 11.94
C SER A 295 -6.00 -7.24 12.78
N GLU A 296 -4.88 -6.68 13.25
CA GLU A 296 -3.90 -7.35 14.11
C GLU A 296 -4.12 -7.08 15.62
N ASP A 297 -4.75 -5.95 15.99
CA ASP A 297 -4.93 -5.55 17.39
C ASP A 297 -6.42 -5.50 17.80
N GLU A 298 -6.86 -6.53 18.52
CA GLU A 298 -8.26 -6.65 18.97
C GLU A 298 -8.66 -5.53 19.95
N GLN A 299 -7.75 -5.09 20.82
CA GLN A 299 -8.04 -4.03 21.78
C GLN A 299 -8.23 -2.69 21.07
N LEU A 300 -7.35 -2.38 20.11
CA LEU A 300 -7.45 -1.18 19.30
C LEU A 300 -8.71 -1.21 18.43
N ARG A 301 -9.07 -2.38 17.87
CA ARG A 301 -10.32 -2.59 17.14
C ARG A 301 -11.55 -2.32 18.01
N GLY A 302 -11.55 -2.78 19.26
CA GLY A 302 -12.60 -2.47 20.23
C GLY A 302 -12.73 -0.96 20.50
N ARG A 303 -11.60 -0.24 20.63
CA ARG A 303 -11.62 1.23 20.75
C ARG A 303 -12.17 1.91 19.50
N ALA A 304 -11.78 1.44 18.31
CA ALA A 304 -12.31 1.94 17.05
C ALA A 304 -13.83 1.78 16.96
N ALA A 305 -14.35 0.63 17.40
CA ALA A 305 -15.80 0.37 17.46
C ALA A 305 -16.53 1.36 18.38
N GLU A 306 -16.00 1.65 19.56
CA GLU A 306 -16.58 2.65 20.46
C GLU A 306 -16.53 4.06 19.86
N LEU A 307 -15.41 4.45 19.24
CA LEU A 307 -15.27 5.74 18.57
C LEU A 307 -16.22 5.90 17.38
N ALA A 308 -16.46 4.81 16.63
CA ALA A 308 -17.45 4.79 15.56
C ALA A 308 -18.86 5.09 16.09
N LYS A 309 -19.24 4.57 17.27
CA LYS A 309 -20.52 4.90 17.91
C LYS A 309 -20.62 6.39 18.23
N VAL A 310 -19.54 7.02 18.71
CA VAL A 310 -19.50 8.48 18.96
C VAL A 310 -19.71 9.27 17.67
N ALA A 311 -19.08 8.84 16.57
CA ALA A 311 -19.26 9.47 15.27
C ALA A 311 -20.71 9.34 14.78
N THR A 312 -21.33 8.17 14.96
CA THR A 312 -22.77 7.97 14.67
C THR A 312 -23.65 8.87 15.53
N ASP A 313 -23.37 8.99 16.83
CA ASP A 313 -24.09 9.89 17.72
C ASP A 313 -24.01 11.36 17.26
N PHE A 314 -22.85 11.80 16.77
CA PHE A 314 -22.65 13.14 16.24
C PHE A 314 -23.39 13.37 14.92
N VAL A 315 -23.57 12.31 14.14
CA VAL A 315 -24.36 12.27 12.92
C VAL A 315 -25.85 12.33 13.23
N GLU A 316 -26.31 11.60 14.25
CA GLU A 316 -27.73 11.52 14.61
C GLU A 316 -28.22 12.71 15.42
N ARG A 317 -27.36 13.26 16.30
CA ARG A 317 -27.68 14.31 17.27
C ARG A 317 -26.66 15.44 17.13
N PRO A 318 -26.94 16.48 16.33
CA PRO A 318 -26.03 17.60 16.12
C PRO A 318 -25.64 18.36 17.40
N ASP A 319 -26.47 18.29 18.43
CA ASP A 319 -26.25 18.85 19.75
C ASP A 319 -25.47 17.91 20.70
N ALA A 320 -25.19 16.67 20.29
CA ALA A 320 -24.39 15.74 21.06
C ALA A 320 -23.02 16.34 21.40
N SER A 321 -22.58 16.07 22.62
CA SER A 321 -21.30 16.53 23.13
C SER A 321 -20.33 15.37 23.26
N ILE A 322 -19.05 15.65 22.99
CA ILE A 322 -17.98 14.68 23.27
C ILE A 322 -17.64 14.72 24.75
N SER A 323 -17.72 13.56 25.40
CA SER A 323 -17.34 13.38 26.81
C SER A 323 -15.82 13.36 26.98
N ALA A 324 -15.35 13.56 28.22
CA ALA A 324 -13.92 13.43 28.52
C ALA A 324 -13.40 12.00 28.28
N ASP A 325 -14.23 10.98 28.54
CA ASP A 325 -13.84 9.60 28.32
C ASP A 325 -13.66 9.33 26.82
N GLN A 326 -14.56 9.85 25.97
CA GLN A 326 -14.43 9.74 24.51
C GLN A 326 -13.19 10.48 23.99
N LEU A 327 -12.85 11.65 24.53
CA LEU A 327 -11.60 12.35 24.20
C LEU A 327 -10.37 11.55 24.61
N LYS A 328 -10.39 10.91 25.78
CA LYS A 328 -9.33 10.01 26.24
C LYS A 328 -9.20 8.78 25.33
N GLN A 329 -10.32 8.23 24.85
CA GLN A 329 -10.31 7.13 23.89
C GLN A 329 -9.71 7.57 22.54
N LEU A 330 -10.03 8.77 22.04
CA LEU A 330 -9.42 9.33 20.82
C LEU A 330 -7.90 9.49 20.97
N ASP A 331 -7.45 10.09 22.07
CA ASP A 331 -6.01 10.27 22.36
C ASP A 331 -5.27 8.92 22.41
N ALA A 332 -5.86 7.94 23.11
CA ALA A 332 -5.27 6.62 23.24
C ALA A 332 -5.29 5.84 21.91
N PHE A 333 -6.35 5.98 21.11
CA PHE A 333 -6.47 5.36 19.79
C PHE A 333 -5.38 5.85 18.83
N PHE A 334 -5.22 7.17 18.69
CA PHE A 334 -4.19 7.73 17.81
C PHE A 334 -2.77 7.49 18.32
N GLY A 335 -2.57 7.47 19.65
CA GLY A 335 -1.30 7.08 20.25
C GLY A 335 -0.89 5.66 19.87
N THR A 336 -1.79 4.69 20.06
CA THR A 336 -1.52 3.29 19.69
C THR A 336 -1.34 3.12 18.18
N LEU A 337 -2.12 3.80 17.33
CA LEU A 337 -1.89 3.79 15.88
C LEU A 337 -0.49 4.30 15.52
N ALA A 338 -0.03 5.38 16.15
CA ALA A 338 1.31 5.92 15.91
C ALA A 338 2.42 5.00 16.43
N GLU A 339 2.20 4.29 17.53
CA GLU A 339 3.19 3.36 18.10
C GLU A 339 3.32 2.08 17.26
N ARG A 340 2.20 1.56 16.74
CA ARG A 340 2.13 0.27 16.04
C ARG A 340 2.41 0.36 14.53
N SER A 341 2.37 1.55 13.96
CA SER A 341 2.56 1.76 12.53
C SER A 341 4.02 1.61 12.12
N THR A 342 4.28 0.77 11.12
CA THR A 342 5.58 0.70 10.43
C THR A 342 5.77 1.91 9.51
N SER A 343 4.68 2.35 8.86
CA SER A 343 4.68 3.53 7.98
C SER A 343 5.06 4.82 8.74
N ARG A 344 6.18 5.44 8.35
CA ARG A 344 6.58 6.76 8.87
C ARG A 344 5.47 7.80 8.69
N ARG A 345 4.71 7.72 7.59
CA ARG A 345 3.64 8.67 7.27
C ARG A 345 2.48 8.54 8.26
N LEU A 346 1.95 7.34 8.47
CA LEU A 346 0.86 7.14 9.43
C LEU A 346 1.32 7.50 10.85
N ARG A 347 2.56 7.18 11.26
CA ARG A 347 3.09 7.62 12.56
C ARG A 347 2.96 9.13 12.75
N ILE A 348 3.44 9.92 11.79
CA ILE A 348 3.37 11.38 11.85
C ILE A 348 1.92 11.87 11.86
N ASP A 349 1.06 11.33 11.00
CA ASP A 349 -0.32 11.78 10.89
C ASP A 349 -1.18 11.39 12.09
N ALA A 350 -0.97 10.20 12.64
CA ALA A 350 -1.60 9.75 13.88
C ALA A 350 -1.14 10.61 15.06
N SER A 351 0.15 10.96 15.16
CA SER A 351 0.63 11.91 16.19
C SER A 351 -0.04 13.29 16.06
N ARG A 352 -0.23 13.81 14.84
CA ARG A 352 -0.94 15.08 14.61
C ARG A 352 -2.41 15.00 15.05
N ALA A 353 -3.08 13.89 14.71
CA ALA A 353 -4.46 13.64 15.13
C ALA A 353 -4.57 13.49 16.66
N GLN A 354 -3.59 12.86 17.29
CA GLN A 354 -3.49 12.76 18.74
C GLN A 354 -3.33 14.13 19.41
N GLU A 355 -2.44 14.99 18.90
CA GLU A 355 -2.29 16.36 19.41
C GLU A 355 -3.60 17.16 19.29
N ALA A 356 -4.28 17.06 18.15
CA ALA A 356 -5.59 17.69 17.97
C ALA A 356 -6.63 17.13 18.96
N ALA A 357 -6.67 15.81 19.18
CA ALA A 357 -7.56 15.18 20.15
C ALA A 357 -7.33 15.69 21.60
N ARG A 358 -6.08 15.99 21.97
CA ARG A 358 -5.73 16.56 23.28
C ARG A 358 -6.14 18.04 23.43
N LEU A 359 -6.20 18.78 22.33
CA LEU A 359 -6.63 20.18 22.32
C LEU A 359 -8.15 20.32 22.29
N LEU A 360 -8.87 19.30 21.81
CA LEU A 360 -10.32 19.27 21.89
C LEU A 360 -10.76 19.30 23.35
N THR A 361 -11.60 20.27 23.67
CA THR A 361 -12.29 20.35 24.95
C THR A 361 -13.70 19.79 24.79
N ARG A 362 -14.36 19.47 25.92
CA ARG A 362 -15.77 19.05 25.89
C ARG A 362 -16.59 20.10 25.15
N GLY A 363 -17.37 19.68 24.18
CA GLY A 363 -18.12 20.60 23.34
C GLY A 363 -19.09 19.87 22.43
N ARG A 364 -20.07 20.62 21.92
CA ARG A 364 -21.02 20.13 20.90
C ARG A 364 -20.27 19.83 19.61
N SER A 365 -20.83 18.97 18.77
CA SER A 365 -20.22 18.57 17.50
C SER A 365 -19.84 19.74 16.57
N ASP A 366 -20.60 20.86 16.54
CA ASP A 366 -20.20 22.06 15.78
C ASP A 366 -18.93 22.73 16.32
N GLY A 367 -18.71 22.69 17.64
CA GLY A 367 -17.49 23.20 18.26
C GLY A 367 -16.27 22.37 17.85
N VAL A 368 -16.45 21.04 17.75
CA VAL A 368 -15.43 20.12 17.25
C VAL A 368 -15.13 20.38 15.76
N LEU A 369 -16.17 20.49 14.92
CA LEU A 369 -16.00 20.78 13.50
C LEU A 369 -15.35 22.15 13.25
N LYS A 370 -15.75 23.17 14.01
CA LYS A 370 -15.12 24.50 13.95
C LYS A 370 -13.65 24.44 14.34
N PHE A 371 -13.31 23.72 15.41
CA PHE A 371 -11.92 23.51 15.81
C PHE A 371 -11.12 22.85 14.68
N LEU A 372 -11.59 21.73 14.14
CA LEU A 372 -10.91 21.01 13.06
C LEU A 372 -10.79 21.84 11.78
N ALA A 373 -11.78 22.70 11.48
CA ALA A 373 -11.73 23.62 10.35
C ALA A 373 -10.63 24.68 10.49
N THR A 374 -10.45 25.23 11.69
CA THR A 374 -9.48 26.28 11.97
C THR A 374 -8.09 25.77 12.33
N THR A 375 -7.98 24.51 12.70
CA THR A 375 -6.73 23.89 13.15
C THR A 375 -6.28 22.85 12.13
N PRO A 376 -5.33 23.17 11.23
CA PRO A 376 -4.87 22.22 10.23
C PRO A 376 -4.06 21.08 10.86
N PRO A 377 -3.95 19.93 10.19
CA PRO A 377 -3.07 18.84 10.61
C PRO A 377 -1.59 19.22 10.49
N ALA A 378 -1.05 19.85 11.53
CA ALA A 378 0.34 20.31 11.62
C ALA A 378 1.03 19.71 12.85
N ARG A 379 2.37 19.67 12.82
CA ARG A 379 3.18 19.29 13.99
C ARG A 379 3.10 20.46 14.98
N HIS A 380 2.52 20.25 16.15
CA HIS A 380 2.21 21.29 17.14
C HIS A 380 1.19 22.33 16.62
N PRO A 381 -0.10 21.98 16.54
CA PRO A 381 -1.14 22.94 16.19
C PRO A 381 -1.13 24.11 17.17
N ALA A 382 -1.02 25.35 16.66
CA ALA A 382 -0.94 26.55 17.49
C ALA A 382 -2.26 26.81 18.23
N GLU A 383 -2.11 27.16 19.51
CA GLU A 383 -3.08 27.60 20.54
C GLU A 383 -4.40 26.81 20.74
N ARG A 384 -4.72 26.57 22.02
CA ARG A 384 -6.04 26.07 22.46
C ARG A 384 -7.13 27.04 22.00
N VAL A 385 -7.79 26.75 20.89
CA VAL A 385 -9.03 27.42 20.54
C VAL A 385 -10.08 26.97 21.55
N THR A 386 -10.34 27.81 22.56
CA THR A 386 -11.43 27.58 23.50
C THR A 386 -12.73 27.71 22.72
N PRO A 387 -13.56 26.67 22.59
CA PRO A 387 -14.85 26.80 21.94
C PRO A 387 -15.66 27.88 22.68
N PRO A 388 -16.44 28.71 21.97
CA PRO A 388 -17.34 29.64 22.64
C PRO A 388 -18.20 28.85 23.64
N GLN A 389 -18.20 29.28 24.90
CA GLN A 389 -19.04 28.64 25.91
C GLN A 389 -20.50 28.73 25.48
N PRO A 390 -21.32 27.70 25.76
CA PRO A 390 -22.74 27.78 25.49
C PRO A 390 -23.31 28.98 26.25
N GLU A 391 -23.93 29.91 25.52
CA GLU A 391 -24.77 30.94 26.13
C GLU A 391 -25.82 30.22 26.98
N ARG A 392 -25.88 30.60 28.27
CA ARG A 392 -26.78 30.01 29.26
C ARG A 392 -28.23 30.40 29.00
#